data_AF-A0A1C5FSF2-F1
#
_entry.id   AF-A0A1C5FSF2-F1
#
_cell.length_a   1.000
_cell.length_b   1.000
_cell.length_c   1.000
_cell.angle_alpha   90.00
_cell.angle_beta   90.00
_cell.angle_gamma   90.00
#
_symmetry.space_group_name_H-M   'P 1'
#
loop_
_entity.id
_entity.type
_entity.pdbx_description
1 polymer ?
#
loop_
_entity_poly.entity_id
_entity_poly.type
_entity_poly.pdbx_seq_one_letter_code
_entity_poly.pdbx_strand_id
1 'polypeptide(L)'
;LRAALDATRDAPLADYRRLDTMLHLTLAELAGSPSLAAQYAAVRATVNDLLDCIPLLVKNLEHSQAQHGAMVEAVLDGDADGAREVMREHCEGTAALLRGFLI
;
A
#
# COMPACT_ATOMS: atom_id res chain seq x y z
N LEU A 1 -6.47 -8.46 8.42
CA LEU A 1 -6.35 -7.07 7.93
C LEU A 1 -5.72 -6.13 8.97
N ARG A 2 -6.36 -5.86 10.12
CA ARG A 2 -5.77 -4.99 11.18
C ARG A 2 -4.35 -5.36 11.59
N ALA A 3 -4.07 -6.65 11.82
CA ALA A 3 -2.72 -7.10 12.15
C ALA A 3 -1.66 -6.78 11.06
N ALA A 4 -2.05 -6.77 9.78
CA ALA A 4 -1.13 -6.39 8.70
C ALA A 4 -0.88 -4.88 8.70
N LEU A 5 -1.90 -4.07 9.00
CA LEU A 5 -1.77 -2.62 9.19
C LEU A 5 -0.90 -2.26 10.40
N ASP A 6 -1.07 -2.96 11.52
CA ASP A 6 -0.24 -2.78 12.71
C ASP A 6 1.22 -3.11 12.38
N ALA A 7 1.45 -4.24 11.69
CA ALA A 7 2.79 -4.64 11.28
C ALA A 7 3.47 -3.59 10.38
N THR A 8 2.74 -2.92 9.48
CA THR A 8 3.33 -1.85 8.66
C THR A 8 3.69 -0.61 9.48
N ARG A 9 2.85 -0.23 10.44
CA ARG A 9 3.07 0.92 11.32
C ARG A 9 4.30 0.73 12.20
N ASP A 10 4.48 -0.46 12.75
CA ASP A 10 5.56 -0.78 13.70
C ASP A 10 6.84 -1.26 13.00
N ALA A 11 6.86 -1.26 11.66
CA ALA A 11 7.96 -1.78 10.86
C ALA A 11 9.24 -0.95 11.04
N PRO A 12 10.39 -1.60 11.33
CA PRO A 12 11.69 -0.99 11.06
C PRO A 12 11.81 -0.61 9.58
N LEU A 13 12.54 0.47 9.26
CA LEU A 13 12.68 0.95 7.88
C LEU A 13 13.15 -0.14 6.89
N ALA A 14 14.04 -1.03 7.34
CA ALA A 14 14.54 -2.14 6.54
C ALA A 14 13.46 -3.19 6.19
N ASP A 15 12.43 -3.32 7.02
CA ASP A 15 11.32 -4.26 6.83
C ASP A 15 10.08 -3.60 6.21
N TYR A 16 10.03 -2.26 6.16
CA TYR A 16 8.84 -1.51 5.79
C TYR A 16 8.26 -1.97 4.45
N ARG A 17 9.08 -2.03 3.38
CA ARG A 17 8.62 -2.42 2.03
C ARG A 17 7.99 -3.81 1.98
N ARG A 18 8.57 -4.75 2.73
CA ARG A 18 8.07 -6.11 2.83
C ARG A 18 6.71 -6.14 3.53
N LEU A 19 6.61 -5.50 4.69
CA LEU A 19 5.37 -5.47 5.47
C LEU A 19 4.26 -4.69 4.75
N ASP A 20 4.63 -3.60 4.09
CA ASP A 20 3.76 -2.80 3.23
C ASP A 20 3.20 -3.66 2.08
N THR A 21 4.05 -4.41 1.39
CA THR A 21 3.61 -5.38 0.38
C THR A 21 2.63 -6.42 0.96
N MET A 22 2.88 -6.95 2.16
CA MET A 22 1.98 -7.92 2.80
C MET A 22 0.60 -7.33 3.11
N LEU A 23 0.52 -6.06 3.53
CA LEU A 23 -0.77 -5.39 3.74
C LEU A 23 -1.58 -5.32 2.44
N HIS A 24 -0.95 -4.89 1.36
CA HIS A 24 -1.63 -4.77 0.08
C HIS A 24 -2.03 -6.11 -0.54
N LEU A 25 -1.20 -7.15 -0.39
CA LEU A 25 -1.58 -8.51 -0.79
C LEU A 25 -2.77 -9.02 0.03
N THR A 26 -2.76 -8.78 1.35
CA THR A 26 -3.89 -9.12 2.22
C THR A 26 -5.18 -8.45 1.73
N LEU A 27 -5.13 -7.18 1.30
CA LEU A 27 -6.28 -6.47 0.72
C LEU A 27 -6.73 -7.09 -0.60
N ALA A 28 -5.80 -7.42 -1.51
CA ALA A 28 -6.12 -8.02 -2.79
C ALA A 28 -6.76 -9.43 -2.65
N GLU A 29 -6.30 -10.21 -1.66
CA GLU A 29 -6.84 -11.54 -1.36
C GLU A 29 -8.30 -11.50 -0.86
N LEU A 30 -8.74 -10.41 -0.23
CA LEU A 30 -10.14 -10.25 0.20
C LEU A 30 -11.13 -10.23 -0.96
N ALA A 31 -10.68 -9.95 -2.18
CA ALA A 31 -11.51 -10.05 -3.38
C ALA A 31 -11.88 -11.49 -3.75
N GLY A 32 -11.27 -12.51 -3.12
CA GLY A 32 -11.58 -13.93 -3.34
C GLY A 32 -11.17 -14.45 -4.71
N SER A 33 -10.36 -13.71 -5.47
CA SER A 33 -9.90 -14.07 -6.82
C SER A 33 -8.39 -14.35 -6.82
N PRO A 34 -7.97 -15.63 -6.93
CA PRO A 34 -6.56 -15.98 -6.98
C PRO A 34 -5.81 -15.37 -8.17
N SER A 35 -6.48 -15.23 -9.33
CA SER A 35 -5.89 -14.57 -10.48
C SER A 35 -5.62 -13.09 -10.15
N LEU A 36 -6.62 -12.36 -9.65
CA LEU A 36 -6.44 -10.94 -9.29
C LEU A 36 -5.29 -10.73 -8.31
N ALA A 37 -5.20 -11.56 -7.25
CA ALA A 37 -4.11 -11.47 -6.28
C ALA A 37 -2.74 -11.71 -6.94
N ALA A 38 -2.62 -12.69 -7.84
CA ALA A 38 -1.39 -12.97 -8.56
C ALA A 38 -0.98 -11.83 -9.51
N GLN A 39 -1.94 -11.24 -10.23
CA GLN A 39 -1.67 -10.07 -11.08
C GLN A 39 -1.26 -8.86 -10.24
N TYR A 40 -1.92 -8.63 -9.09
CA TYR A 40 -1.56 -7.57 -8.17
C TYR A 40 -0.13 -7.73 -7.64
N ALA A 41 0.24 -8.94 -7.23
CA ALA A 41 1.59 -9.26 -6.75
C ALA A 41 2.67 -8.91 -7.79
N ALA A 42 2.42 -9.24 -9.07
CA ALA A 42 3.34 -8.90 -10.15
C ALA A 42 3.51 -7.38 -10.33
N VAL A 43 2.40 -6.62 -10.33
CA VAL A 43 2.45 -5.16 -10.40
C VAL A 43 3.16 -4.56 -9.18
N ARG A 44 2.89 -5.10 -7.99
CA ARG A 44 3.52 -4.62 -6.75
C ARG A 44 5.02 -4.87 -6.75
N ALA A 45 5.50 -5.98 -7.30
CA ALA A 45 6.93 -6.22 -7.46
C ALA A 45 7.59 -5.14 -8.33
N THR A 46 7.02 -4.81 -9.50
CA THR A 46 7.53 -3.72 -10.34
C THR A 46 7.50 -2.36 -9.65
N VAL A 47 6.43 -2.05 -8.90
CA VAL A 47 6.35 -0.80 -8.13
C VAL A 47 7.42 -0.75 -7.04
N ASN A 48 7.68 -1.85 -6.34
CA ASN A 48 8.73 -1.93 -5.33
C ASN A 48 10.12 -1.70 -5.94
N ASP A 49 10.43 -2.29 -7.10
CA ASP A 49 11.71 -2.07 -7.79
C ASP A 49 11.96 -0.57 -8.07
N LEU A 50 10.92 0.17 -8.48
CA LEU A 50 11.01 1.61 -8.68
C LEU A 50 11.16 2.38 -7.37
N LEU A 51 10.44 1.95 -6.35
CA LEU A 51 10.44 2.55 -5.01
C LEU A 51 11.74 2.29 -4.23
N ASP A 52 12.51 1.26 -4.59
CA ASP A 52 13.83 0.96 -4.02
C ASP A 52 14.93 1.85 -4.62
N CYS A 53 14.65 2.53 -5.74
CA CYS A 53 15.53 3.54 -6.33
C CYS A 53 15.50 4.89 -5.60
N ILE A 54 14.60 5.08 -4.62
CA ILE A 54 14.39 6.35 -3.92
C ILE A 54 14.52 6.17 -2.40
N PRO A 55 14.97 7.20 -1.66
CA PRO A 55 15.06 7.10 -0.21
C PRO A 55 13.67 7.00 0.43
N LEU A 56 13.56 6.22 1.51
CA LEU A 56 12.39 6.22 2.37
C LEU A 56 12.30 7.57 3.10
N LEU A 57 11.26 8.34 2.81
CA LEU A 57 11.00 9.62 3.46
C LEU A 57 10.00 9.44 4.58
N VAL A 58 10.40 9.72 5.83
CA VAL A 58 9.57 9.52 7.03
C VAL A 58 8.17 10.12 6.87
N LYS A 59 8.08 11.37 6.39
CA LYS A 59 6.80 12.05 6.16
C LYS A 59 5.89 11.32 5.14
N ASN A 60 6.49 10.70 4.12
CA ASN A 60 5.71 9.92 3.17
C ASN A 60 5.19 8.64 3.82
N LEU A 61 6.00 7.99 4.67
CA LEU A 61 5.56 6.79 5.39
C LEU A 61 4.43 7.12 6.36
N GLU A 62 4.52 8.22 7.11
CA GLU A 62 3.45 8.69 7.99
C GLU A 62 2.13 8.92 7.23
N HIS A 63 2.22 9.59 6.07
CA HIS A 63 1.05 9.82 5.22
C HIS A 63 0.48 8.51 4.65
N SER A 64 1.33 7.64 4.13
CA SER A 64 0.92 6.32 3.65
C SER A 64 0.26 5.50 4.77
N GLN A 65 0.78 5.52 6.00
CA GLN A 65 0.14 4.82 7.11
C GLN A 65 -1.23 5.38 7.47
N ALA A 66 -1.42 6.70 7.41
CA ALA A 66 -2.74 7.30 7.60
C ALA A 66 -3.72 6.84 6.53
N GLN A 67 -3.31 6.83 5.26
CA GLN A 67 -4.12 6.33 4.15
C GLN A 67 -4.42 4.83 4.28
N HIS A 68 -3.44 4.02 4.70
CA HIS A 68 -3.65 2.59 4.98
C HIS A 68 -4.69 2.38 6.08
N GLY A 69 -4.64 3.17 7.14
CA GLY A 69 -5.63 3.13 8.21
C GLY A 69 -7.03 3.43 7.71
N ALA A 70 -7.21 4.54 6.98
CA ALA A 70 -8.49 4.92 6.40
C ALA A 70 -9.03 3.84 5.44
N MET A 71 -8.16 3.27 4.60
CA MET A 71 -8.51 2.19 3.68
C MET A 71 -8.98 0.94 4.42
N VAL A 72 -8.24 0.53 5.46
CA VAL A 72 -8.57 -0.67 6.24
C VAL A 72 -9.91 -0.50 6.97
N GLU A 73 -10.16 0.66 7.57
CA GLU A 73 -11.44 0.91 8.24
C GLU A 73 -12.61 0.91 7.23
N ALA A 74 -12.47 1.57 6.08
CA ALA A 74 -13.50 1.54 5.04
C ALA A 74 -13.82 0.11 4.56
N VAL A 75 -12.81 -0.74 4.38
CA VAL A 75 -13.01 -2.16 4.04
C VAL A 75 -13.75 -2.92 5.15
N LEU A 76 -13.39 -2.70 6.42
CA LEU A 76 -14.01 -3.39 7.56
C LEU A 76 -15.45 -2.94 7.79
N ASP A 77 -15.76 -1.69 7.48
CA ASP A 77 -17.11 -1.11 7.55
C ASP A 77 -17.97 -1.47 6.33
N GLY A 78 -17.38 -2.10 5.30
CA GLY A 78 -18.06 -2.44 4.05
C GLY A 78 -18.30 -1.23 3.13
N ASP A 79 -17.63 -0.10 3.38
CA ASP A 79 -17.68 1.10 2.54
C ASP A 79 -16.78 0.94 1.31
N ALA A 80 -17.34 0.35 0.25
CA ALA A 80 -16.63 0.11 -0.99
C ALA A 80 -16.22 1.39 -1.73
N ASP A 81 -17.00 2.47 -1.62
CA ASP A 81 -16.71 3.73 -2.31
C ASP A 81 -15.62 4.51 -1.57
N GLY A 82 -15.67 4.57 -0.24
CA GLY A 82 -14.60 5.13 0.58
C GLY A 82 -13.29 4.38 0.40
N ALA A 83 -13.32 3.03 0.40
CA ALA A 83 -12.15 2.21 0.14
C ALA A 83 -11.54 2.48 -1.25
N ARG A 84 -12.39 2.60 -2.28
CA ARG A 84 -11.94 2.93 -3.64
C ARG A 84 -11.27 4.30 -3.68
N GLU A 85 -11.86 5.30 -3.05
CA GLU A 85 -11.35 6.67 -3.08
C GLU A 85 -9.99 6.78 -2.39
N VAL A 86 -9.87 6.24 -1.18
CA VAL A 86 -8.60 6.27 -0.42
C VAL A 86 -7.49 5.57 -1.20
N MET A 87 -7.76 4.40 -1.80
CA MET A 87 -6.76 3.68 -2.59
C MET A 87 -6.36 4.44 -3.86
N ARG A 88 -7.30 5.16 -4.50
CA ARG A 88 -7.02 5.98 -5.66
C ARG A 88 -6.06 7.12 -5.31
N GLU A 89 -6.36 7.87 -4.25
CA GLU A 89 -5.50 8.94 -3.76
C GLU A 89 -4.10 8.42 -3.35
N HIS A 90 -4.05 7.26 -2.71
CA HIS A 90 -2.79 6.61 -2.34
C HIS A 90 -1.92 6.25 -3.56
N CYS A 91 -2.56 5.73 -4.63
CA CYS A 91 -1.87 5.41 -5.88
C CYS A 91 -1.40 6.68 -6.60
N GLU A 92 -2.23 7.73 -6.62
CA GLU A 92 -1.87 9.04 -7.20
C GLU A 92 -0.67 9.65 -6.47
N GLY A 93 -0.65 9.59 -5.13
CA GLY A 93 0.47 10.04 -4.30
C GLY A 93 1.76 9.25 -4.57
N THR A 94 1.68 7.92 -4.66
CA THR A 94 2.83 7.07 -5.02
C THR A 94 3.36 7.41 -6.42
N ALA A 95 2.46 7.61 -7.39
CA ALA A 95 2.84 7.96 -8.75
C ALA A 95 3.48 9.36 -8.82
N ALA A 96 2.97 10.34 -8.07
CA ALA A 96 3.57 11.66 -7.96
C ALA A 96 4.96 11.61 -7.34
N LEU A 97 5.15 10.80 -6.30
CA LEU A 97 6.45 10.56 -5.68
C LEU A 97 7.45 9.98 -6.68
N LEU A 98 7.07 8.90 -7.38
CA LEU A 98 7.94 8.26 -8.37
C LEU A 98 8.33 9.23 -9.49
N ARG A 99 7.37 9.99 -10.04
CA ARG A 99 7.66 11.01 -11.05
C ARG A 99 8.59 12.09 -10.52
N GLY A 100 8.42 12.54 -9.28
CA GLY A 100 9.27 13.59 -8.71
C GLY A 100 10.72 13.19 -8.44
N PHE A 101 11.04 11.89 -8.42
CA PHE A 101 12.39 11.39 -8.17
C PHE A 101 13.05 10.72 -9.39
N LEU A 102 12.27 10.11 -10.27
CA LEU A 102 12.79 9.28 -11.38
C LEU A 102 12.65 9.93 -12.76
N ILE A 103 11.93 11.05 -12.88
CA ILE A 103 11.76 11.82 -14.11
C ILE A 103 12.27 13.24 -13.87
#